data_AF-A0A969DUD8-F1
#
_entry.id   AF-A0A969DUD8-F1
#
_cell.length_a   1.000
_cell.length_b   1.000
_cell.length_c   1.000
_cell.angle_alpha   90.00
_cell.angle_beta   90.00
_cell.angle_gamma   90.00
#
_symmetry.space_group_name_H-M   'P 1'
#
loop_
_entity.id
_entity.type
_entity.pdbx_description
1 polymer ?
#
loop_
_entity_poly.entity_id
_entity_poly.type
_entity_poly.pdbx_seq_one_letter_code
_entity_poly.pdbx_strand_id
1 'polypeptide(L)'
;MCPSTYDKLTFIYIELPKFTKTVDQLESHFDKWLFLLKHLPDLTEPPQPLQEDIFNQLFEVAEVANFSPVEQDSYQESLKYYRDLNNVVDTSWQEGKAEGRAEGKAEGRAEGRAEGQQEGIRQVARQMKAAGMSSQNIGSYTGLTADEIERL
;
A
#
# COMPACT_ATOMS: atom_id res chain seq x y z
N MET A 1 51.12 -7.87 28.65
CA MET A 1 49.85 -7.25 29.12
C MET A 1 49.45 -6.21 28.09
N CYS A 2 48.39 -6.44 27.31
CA CYS A 2 47.83 -5.44 26.40
C CYS A 2 46.80 -4.60 27.16
N PRO A 3 46.82 -3.26 27.11
CA PRO A 3 45.75 -2.45 27.67
C PRO A 3 44.57 -2.42 26.69
N SER A 4 43.43 -2.97 27.09
CA SER A 4 42.15 -2.81 26.39
C SER A 4 41.58 -1.42 26.70
N THR A 5 41.84 -0.43 25.86
CA THR A 5 41.11 0.83 25.90
C THR A 5 39.85 0.67 25.05
N TYR A 6 38.77 0.29 25.70
CA TYR A 6 37.42 0.40 25.13
C TYR A 6 37.15 1.87 24.81
N ASP A 7 36.82 2.16 23.55
CA ASP A 7 36.36 3.47 23.13
C ASP A 7 35.09 3.85 23.90
N LYS A 8 35.14 4.98 24.60
CA LYS A 8 33.99 5.54 25.32
C LYS A 8 33.05 6.18 24.31
N LEU A 9 32.14 5.37 23.79
CA LEU A 9 31.03 5.83 22.96
C LEU A 9 30.26 6.91 23.72
N THR A 10 30.34 8.15 23.25
CA THR A 10 29.67 9.30 23.88
C THR A 10 28.48 9.68 23.01
N PHE A 11 27.28 9.57 23.57
CA PHE A 11 26.05 9.98 22.90
C PHE A 11 25.64 11.36 23.39
N ILE A 12 25.41 12.27 22.45
CA ILE A 12 24.85 13.60 22.73
C ILE A 12 23.46 13.60 22.10
N TYR A 13 22.44 13.80 22.93
CA TYR A 13 21.05 13.91 22.49
C TYR A 13 20.65 15.37 22.43
N ILE A 14 20.17 15.79 21.27
CA ILE A 14 19.78 17.17 20.99
C ILE A 14 18.32 17.19 20.56
N GLU A 15 17.51 18.00 21.25
CA GLU A 15 16.10 18.18 20.92
C GLU A 15 15.88 19.52 20.20
N LEU A 16 15.84 19.49 18.87
CA LEU A 16 15.61 20.67 18.03
C LEU A 16 14.30 21.44 18.32
N PRO A 17 13.16 20.80 18.69
CA PRO A 17 11.93 21.54 19.00
C PRO A 17 12.07 22.48 20.22
N LYS A 18 12.96 22.16 21.16
CA LYS A 18 13.23 22.99 22.35
C LYS A 18 14.12 24.20 22.04
N PHE A 19 14.78 24.22 20.88
CA PHE A 19 15.58 25.36 20.43
C PHE A 19 14.66 26.45 19.87
N THR A 20 14.49 27.56 20.59
CA THR A 20 13.57 28.65 20.24
C THR A 20 14.26 29.98 19.96
N LYS A 21 15.60 30.00 19.96
CA LYS A 21 16.39 31.21 19.72
C LYS A 21 16.20 31.72 18.28
N THR A 22 16.09 33.04 18.14
CA THR A 22 16.07 33.72 16.84
C THR A 22 17.47 34.09 16.37
N VAL A 23 17.60 34.56 15.13
CA VAL A 23 18.88 34.95 14.50
C VAL A 23 19.68 35.94 15.36
N ASP A 24 19.00 36.88 16.02
CA ASP A 24 19.63 37.90 16.89
C ASP A 24 20.10 37.35 18.25
N GLN A 25 19.66 36.15 18.61
CA GLN A 25 19.97 35.49 19.88
C GLN A 25 21.04 34.39 19.73
N LEU A 26 21.68 34.31 18.57
CA LEU A 26 22.72 33.34 18.27
C LEU A 26 24.08 33.79 18.81
N GLU A 27 24.33 33.48 20.09
CA GLU A 27 25.55 33.88 20.78
C GLU A 27 26.71 32.89 20.55
N SER A 28 26.42 31.58 20.49
CA SER A 28 27.45 30.53 20.39
C SER A 28 27.47 29.84 19.03
N HIS A 29 28.63 29.28 18.66
CA HIS A 29 28.76 28.47 17.44
C HIS A 29 27.82 27.25 17.47
N PHE A 30 27.54 26.70 18.66
CA PHE A 30 26.56 25.63 18.83
C PHE A 30 25.13 26.09 18.54
N ASP A 31 24.74 27.29 18.99
CA ASP A 31 23.44 27.88 18.66
C ASP A 31 23.29 28.12 17.16
N LYS A 32 24.38 28.55 16.50
CA LYS A 32 24.43 28.74 15.04
C LYS A 32 24.17 27.42 14.29
N TRP A 33 24.83 26.33 14.71
CA TRP A 33 24.59 25.01 14.15
C TRP A 33 23.16 24.49 14.40
N LEU A 34 22.63 24.67 15.61
CA LEU A 34 21.25 24.27 15.92
C LEU A 34 20.24 25.05 15.11
N PHE A 35 20.43 26.37 14.98
CA PHE A 35 19.58 27.23 14.18
C PHE A 35 19.63 26.81 12.71
N LEU A 36 20.82 26.59 12.17
CA LEU A 36 21.00 26.15 10.79
C LEU A 36 20.33 24.81 10.54
N LEU A 37 20.55 23.80 11.39
CA LEU A 37 19.94 22.47 11.23
C LEU A 37 18.42 22.50 11.37
N LYS A 38 17.89 23.38 12.23
CA LYS A 38 16.44 23.54 12.41
C LYS A 38 15.78 24.23 11.22
N HIS A 39 16.44 25.21 10.62
CA HIS A 39 15.89 26.07 9.58
C HIS A 39 16.39 25.77 8.17
N LEU A 40 17.27 24.77 7.99
CA LEU A 40 17.88 24.39 6.72
C LEU A 40 16.91 24.30 5.51
N PRO A 41 15.73 23.66 5.62
CA PRO A 41 14.81 23.58 4.48
C PRO A 41 14.15 24.92 4.11
N ASP A 42 14.09 25.87 5.04
CA ASP A 42 13.45 27.18 4.86
C ASP A 42 14.47 28.28 4.50
N LEU A 43 15.78 27.99 4.59
CA LEU A 43 16.84 28.95 4.30
C LEU A 43 17.04 29.09 2.79
N THR A 44 16.54 30.18 2.22
CA THR A 44 16.81 30.56 0.82
C THR A 44 18.14 31.30 0.67
N GLU A 45 18.53 32.07 1.69
CA GLU A 45 19.79 32.80 1.72
C GLU A 45 20.44 32.70 3.12
N PRO A 46 21.79 32.70 3.21
CA PRO A 46 22.49 32.62 4.48
C PRO A 46 22.30 33.91 5.31
N PRO A 47 21.73 33.82 6.54
CA PRO A 47 21.60 34.96 7.45
C PRO A 47 22.98 35.55 7.79
N GLN A 48 23.07 36.87 7.98
CA GLN A 48 24.37 37.53 8.26
C GLN A 48 25.19 36.91 9.40
N PRO A 49 24.60 36.46 10.54
CA PRO A 49 25.38 35.82 11.60
C PRO A 49 25.97 34.45 11.26
N LEU A 50 25.58 33.86 10.12
CA LEU A 50 26.00 32.56 9.60
C LEU A 50 26.91 32.68 8.37
N GLN A 51 27.41 33.87 8.03
CA GLN A 51 28.37 34.08 6.93
C GLN A 51 29.84 33.81 7.36
N GLU A 52 30.06 32.75 8.14
CA GLU A 52 31.41 32.32 8.51
C GLU A 52 31.93 31.29 7.50
N ASP A 53 33.25 31.21 7.31
CA ASP A 53 33.90 30.36 6.31
C ASP A 53 33.46 28.88 6.36
N ILE A 54 33.17 28.38 7.57
CA ILE A 54 32.71 27.00 7.80
C ILE A 54 31.30 26.78 7.25
N PHE A 55 30.44 27.78 7.35
CA PHE A 55 29.07 27.72 6.84
C PHE A 55 29.02 27.99 5.33
N ASN A 56 29.94 28.80 4.80
CA ASN A 56 30.02 29.06 3.36
C ASN A 56 30.27 27.76 2.57
N GLN A 57 31.14 26.86 3.07
CA GLN A 57 31.33 25.54 2.46
C GLN A 57 30.06 24.69 2.50
N LEU A 58 29.31 24.77 3.60
CA LEU A 58 28.04 24.07 3.73
C LEU A 58 26.99 24.62 2.77
N PHE A 59 26.89 25.95 2.64
CA PHE A 59 25.98 26.60 1.70
C PHE A 59 26.41 26.40 0.25
N GLU A 60 27.70 26.32 -0.07
CA GLU A 60 28.20 26.01 -1.42
C GLU A 60 27.82 24.57 -1.81
N VAL A 61 28.04 23.61 -0.92
CA VAL A 61 27.59 22.21 -1.13
C VAL A 61 26.07 22.10 -1.14
N ALA A 62 25.40 22.87 -0.29
CA ALA A 62 23.95 22.91 -0.24
C ALA A 62 23.37 23.63 -1.45
N GLU A 63 23.95 24.68 -2.02
CA GLU A 63 23.49 25.30 -3.27
C GLU A 63 23.63 24.34 -4.46
N VAL A 64 24.69 23.51 -4.45
CA VAL A 64 24.87 22.43 -5.42
C VAL A 64 23.84 21.29 -5.22
N ALA A 65 23.27 21.12 -4.01
CA ALA A 65 22.32 20.04 -3.67
C ALA A 65 20.84 20.50 -3.56
N ASN A 66 20.61 21.75 -3.15
CA ASN A 66 19.38 22.54 -3.26
C ASN A 66 19.37 23.11 -4.68
N PHE A 67 19.18 22.17 -5.59
CA PHE A 67 18.32 22.32 -6.74
C PHE A 67 17.45 23.59 -6.72
N SER A 68 17.53 24.36 -7.81
CA SER A 68 16.77 25.61 -8.00
C SER A 68 15.26 25.37 -7.85
N PRO A 69 14.41 26.41 -7.73
CA PRO A 69 12.96 26.25 -7.64
C PRO A 69 12.36 25.30 -8.70
N VAL A 70 12.96 25.27 -9.90
CA VAL A 70 12.58 24.37 -11.00
C VAL A 70 12.84 22.90 -10.69
N GLU A 71 13.91 22.61 -9.94
CA GLU A 71 14.32 21.25 -9.58
C GLU A 71 13.68 20.81 -8.25
N GLN A 72 13.31 21.73 -7.36
CA GLN A 72 12.39 21.45 -6.26
C GLN A 72 11.00 21.08 -6.79
N ASP A 73 10.49 21.82 -7.80
CA ASP A 73 9.24 21.49 -8.49
C ASP A 73 9.34 20.13 -9.17
N SER A 74 10.46 19.81 -9.85
CA SER A 74 10.63 18.49 -10.48
C SER A 74 10.71 17.35 -9.45
N TYR A 75 11.33 17.58 -8.29
CA TYR A 75 11.34 16.62 -7.19
C TYR A 75 9.94 16.43 -6.59
N GLN A 76 9.19 17.51 -6.35
CA GLN A 76 7.80 17.43 -5.89
C GLN A 76 6.88 16.78 -6.92
N GLU A 77 7.08 17.04 -8.20
CA GLU A 77 6.35 16.44 -9.32
C GLU A 77 6.68 14.95 -9.45
N SER A 78 7.92 14.55 -9.20
CA SER A 78 8.29 13.13 -9.12
C SER A 78 7.63 12.43 -7.93
N LEU A 79 7.59 13.06 -6.74
CA LEU A 79 6.89 12.52 -5.57
C LEU A 79 5.37 12.46 -5.77
N LYS A 80 4.81 13.42 -6.51
CA LYS A 80 3.41 13.41 -6.94
C LYS A 80 3.14 12.27 -7.91
N TYR A 81 4.03 12.02 -8.88
CA TYR A 81 3.93 10.86 -9.79
C TYR A 81 3.94 9.53 -9.02
N TYR A 82 4.80 9.36 -8.00
CA TYR A 82 4.77 8.17 -7.14
C TYR A 82 3.47 8.06 -6.32
N ARG A 83 2.90 9.18 -5.84
CA ARG A 83 1.61 9.19 -5.13
C ARG A 83 0.43 8.89 -6.05
N ASP A 84 0.46 9.40 -7.27
CA ASP A 84 -0.56 9.15 -8.29
C ASP A 84 -0.49 7.70 -8.80
N LEU A 85 0.71 7.13 -8.98
CA LEU A 85 0.89 5.71 -9.27
C LEU A 85 0.29 4.82 -8.17
N ASN A 86 0.48 5.16 -6.89
CA ASN A 86 -0.11 4.41 -5.78
C ASN A 86 -1.65 4.51 -5.77
N ASN A 87 -2.21 5.69 -6.09
CA ASN A 87 -3.66 5.89 -6.14
C ASN A 87 -4.33 5.14 -7.30
N VAL A 88 -3.68 5.02 -8.47
CA VAL A 88 -4.21 4.31 -9.65
C VAL A 88 -4.13 2.78 -9.49
N VAL A 89 -3.09 2.28 -8.82
CA VAL A 89 -2.94 0.84 -8.54
C VAL A 89 -3.97 0.36 -7.51
N ASP A 90 -4.23 1.15 -6.46
CA ASP A 90 -5.18 0.78 -5.42
C ASP A 90 -6.64 0.77 -5.89
N THR A 91 -7.04 1.73 -6.74
CA THR A 91 -8.42 1.76 -7.28
C THR A 91 -8.66 0.62 -8.26
N SER A 92 -7.74 0.40 -9.21
CA SER A 92 -7.88 -0.67 -10.21
C SER A 92 -7.88 -2.08 -9.59
N TRP A 93 -7.05 -2.30 -8.54
CA TRP A 93 -7.01 -3.58 -7.85
C TRP A 93 -8.26 -3.84 -6.99
N GLN A 94 -8.79 -2.80 -6.35
CA GLN A 94 -10.03 -2.91 -5.57
C GLN A 94 -11.25 -3.16 -6.46
N GLU A 95 -11.34 -2.47 -7.61
CA GLU A 95 -12.41 -2.68 -8.60
C GLU A 95 -12.33 -4.09 -9.19
N GLY A 96 -11.15 -4.53 -9.66
CA GLY A 96 -10.98 -5.89 -10.18
C GLY A 96 -11.27 -6.99 -9.16
N LYS A 97 -10.91 -6.79 -7.88
CA LYS A 97 -11.24 -7.73 -6.80
C LYS A 97 -12.72 -7.72 -6.41
N ALA A 98 -13.41 -6.59 -6.59
CA ALA A 98 -14.84 -6.49 -6.37
C ALA A 98 -15.61 -7.18 -7.49
N GLU A 99 -15.24 -6.91 -8.75
CA GLU A 99 -15.83 -7.53 -9.95
C GLU A 99 -15.60 -9.04 -9.96
N GLY A 100 -14.36 -9.51 -9.80
CA GLY A 100 -14.08 -10.95 -9.76
C GLY A 100 -14.77 -11.70 -8.62
N ARG A 101 -15.02 -11.05 -7.47
CA ARG A 101 -15.83 -11.64 -6.38
C ARG A 101 -17.32 -11.64 -6.71
N ALA A 102 -17.82 -10.64 -7.43
CA ALA A 102 -19.21 -10.57 -7.84
C ALA A 102 -19.51 -11.62 -8.91
N GLU A 103 -18.66 -11.73 -9.93
CA GLU A 103 -18.76 -12.74 -10.99
C GLU A 103 -18.64 -14.15 -10.42
N GLY A 104 -17.59 -14.45 -9.64
CA GLY A 104 -17.42 -15.78 -9.05
C GLY A 104 -18.57 -16.19 -8.11
N LYS A 105 -19.19 -15.23 -7.41
CA LYS A 105 -20.39 -15.51 -6.61
C LYS A 105 -21.64 -15.73 -7.49
N ALA A 106 -21.75 -15.04 -8.61
CA ALA A 106 -22.87 -15.18 -9.52
C ALA A 106 -22.81 -16.53 -10.23
N GLU A 107 -21.65 -16.86 -10.80
CA GLU A 107 -21.38 -18.12 -11.48
C GLU A 107 -21.52 -19.31 -10.52
N GLY A 108 -20.84 -19.28 -9.37
CA GLY A 108 -20.93 -20.37 -8.38
C GLY A 108 -22.35 -20.57 -7.81
N ARG A 109 -23.18 -19.52 -7.73
CA ARG A 109 -24.60 -19.68 -7.38
C ARG A 109 -25.41 -20.28 -8.53
N ALA A 110 -25.11 -19.91 -9.77
CA ALA A 110 -25.83 -20.43 -10.94
C ALA A 110 -25.53 -21.92 -11.11
N GLU A 111 -24.25 -22.31 -11.10
CA GLU A 111 -23.80 -23.69 -11.15
C GLU A 111 -24.34 -24.50 -9.99
N GLY A 112 -24.16 -24.03 -8.74
CA GLY A 112 -24.65 -24.75 -7.56
C GLY A 112 -26.17 -24.94 -7.54
N ARG A 113 -26.94 -24.00 -8.10
CA ARG A 113 -28.39 -24.21 -8.28
C ARG A 113 -28.70 -25.23 -9.36
N ALA A 114 -27.99 -25.19 -10.49
CA ALA A 114 -28.21 -26.13 -11.59
C ALA A 114 -27.87 -27.56 -11.16
N GLU A 115 -26.71 -27.76 -10.52
CA GLU A 115 -26.30 -29.05 -9.97
C GLU A 115 -27.26 -29.54 -8.88
N GLY A 116 -27.65 -28.66 -7.95
CA GLY A 116 -28.61 -29.00 -6.90
C GLY A 116 -29.99 -29.39 -7.43
N GLN A 117 -30.46 -28.73 -8.49
CA GLN A 117 -31.70 -29.10 -9.17
C GLN A 117 -31.58 -30.46 -9.85
N GLN A 118 -30.49 -30.72 -10.58
CA GLN A 118 -30.28 -32.01 -11.23
C GLN A 118 -30.16 -33.16 -10.22
N GLU A 119 -29.41 -32.97 -9.13
CA GLU A 119 -29.28 -33.97 -8.08
C GLU A 119 -30.62 -34.20 -7.37
N GLY A 120 -31.40 -33.15 -7.11
CA GLY A 120 -32.75 -33.26 -6.57
C GLY A 120 -33.68 -34.08 -7.48
N ILE A 121 -33.68 -33.81 -8.79
CA ILE A 121 -34.44 -34.57 -9.78
C ILE A 121 -34.01 -36.05 -9.79
N ARG A 122 -32.71 -36.32 -9.74
CA ARG A 122 -32.16 -37.68 -9.69
C ARG A 122 -32.52 -38.42 -8.40
N GLN A 123 -32.51 -37.75 -7.25
CA GLN A 123 -32.94 -38.33 -5.99
C GLN A 123 -34.43 -38.70 -6.00
N VAL A 124 -35.28 -37.82 -6.52
CA VAL A 124 -36.71 -38.09 -6.69
C VAL A 124 -36.93 -39.26 -7.65
N ALA A 125 -36.21 -39.30 -8.78
CA ALA A 125 -36.28 -40.41 -9.74
C ALA A 125 -35.87 -41.75 -9.12
N ARG A 126 -34.81 -41.79 -8.29
CA ARG A 126 -34.41 -42.99 -7.54
C ARG A 126 -35.50 -43.48 -6.58
N GLN A 127 -36.15 -42.55 -5.86
CA GLN A 127 -37.26 -42.90 -4.97
C GLN A 127 -38.46 -43.46 -5.74
N MET A 128 -38.82 -42.86 -6.89
CA MET A 128 -39.90 -43.37 -7.75
C MET A 128 -39.59 -44.75 -8.32
N LYS A 129 -38.33 -45.00 -8.72
CA LYS A 129 -37.85 -46.31 -9.18
C LYS A 129 -37.94 -47.35 -8.07
N ALA A 130 -37.51 -47.01 -6.86
CA ALA A 130 -37.62 -47.87 -5.68
C ALA A 130 -39.09 -48.17 -5.29
N ALA A 131 -40.00 -47.22 -5.55
CA ALA A 131 -41.45 -47.41 -5.37
C ALA A 131 -42.10 -48.26 -6.47
N GLY A 132 -41.33 -48.76 -7.45
CA GLY A 132 -41.82 -49.66 -8.50
C GLY A 132 -42.52 -48.97 -9.68
N MET A 133 -42.36 -47.65 -9.85
CA MET A 133 -42.85 -46.97 -11.04
C MET A 133 -42.06 -47.37 -12.30
N SER A 134 -42.74 -47.43 -13.44
CA SER A 134 -42.10 -47.71 -14.74
C SER A 134 -41.21 -46.55 -15.18
N SER A 135 -40.11 -46.85 -15.89
CA SER A 135 -39.17 -45.84 -16.41
C SER A 135 -39.85 -44.78 -17.28
N GLN A 136 -40.91 -45.17 -18.01
CA GLN A 136 -41.69 -44.26 -18.84
C GLN A 136 -42.48 -43.23 -18.00
N ASN A 137 -43.05 -43.65 -16.86
CA ASN A 137 -43.74 -42.76 -15.93
C ASN A 137 -42.75 -41.87 -15.17
N ILE A 138 -41.58 -42.38 -14.80
CA ILE A 138 -40.55 -41.57 -14.13
C ILE A 138 -40.03 -40.48 -15.08
N GLY A 139 -39.80 -40.82 -16.34
CA GLY A 139 -39.35 -39.86 -17.36
C GLY A 139 -40.36 -38.75 -17.61
N SER A 140 -41.67 -39.03 -17.56
CA SER A 140 -42.70 -37.99 -17.75
C SER A 140 -42.78 -36.99 -16.58
N TYR A 141 -42.48 -37.42 -15.34
CA TYR A 141 -42.48 -36.53 -14.17
C TYR A 141 -41.16 -35.79 -13.93
N THR A 142 -40.03 -36.42 -14.28
CA THR A 142 -38.69 -35.91 -13.95
C THR A 142 -37.96 -35.30 -15.15
N GLY A 143 -38.46 -35.52 -16.37
CA GLY A 143 -37.82 -35.06 -17.61
C GLY A 143 -36.56 -35.85 -17.99
N LEU A 144 -36.20 -36.89 -17.23
CA LEU A 144 -35.05 -37.76 -17.50
C LEU A 144 -35.36 -38.77 -18.61
N THR A 145 -34.34 -39.11 -19.39
CA THR A 145 -34.45 -40.16 -20.41
C THR A 145 -34.49 -41.56 -19.78
N ALA A 146 -35.02 -42.55 -20.51
CA ALA A 146 -35.06 -43.93 -20.03
C ALA A 146 -33.67 -44.46 -19.69
N ASP A 147 -32.65 -44.14 -20.51
CA ASP A 147 -31.25 -44.52 -20.29
C ASP A 147 -30.67 -43.90 -19.00
N GLU A 148 -31.00 -42.64 -18.70
CA GLU A 148 -30.58 -41.99 -17.46
C GLU A 148 -31.24 -42.63 -16.24
N ILE A 149 -32.52 -42.99 -16.33
CA ILE A 149 -33.27 -43.64 -15.25
C ILE A 149 -32.76 -45.07 -15.01
N GLU A 150 -32.37 -45.80 -16.05
CA GLU A 150 -31.77 -47.12 -15.90
C GLU A 150 -30.41 -47.08 -15.19
N ARG A 151 -29.62 -46.03 -15.44
CA ARG A 151 -28.29 -45.80 -14.83
C ARG A 151 -28.33 -45.24 -13.39
N LEU A 152 -29.49 -44.82 -12.89
CA LEU A 152 -29.71 -44.31 -11.52
C LEU A 152 -29.88 -45.41 -10.46
#